data_AF-A0A7C7UCQ0-F1
#
_entry.id   AF-A0A7C7UCQ0-F1
#
_cell.length_a   1.000
_cell.length_b   1.000
_cell.length_c   1.000
_cell.angle_alpha   90.00
_cell.angle_beta   90.00
_cell.angle_gamma   90.00
#
_symmetry.space_group_name_H-M   'P 1'
#
loop_
_entity.id
_entity.type
_entity.pdbx_description
1 polymer ?
#
loop_
_entity_poly.entity_id
_entity_poly.type
_entity_poly.pdbx_seq_one_letter_code
_entity_poly.pdbx_strand_id
1 'polypeptide(L)'
;MFLLLAALPAWAHFASFPIAATSVSILTQGAPATWQFSFATSGQQALIVGHNPTVDTTSLLVRGTGANAGRTSLIRLTSSNWAADPGTGGYQYTDL
;
A
#
# COMPACT_ATOMS: atom_id res chain seq x y z
N MET A 1 24.94 -3.82 35.72
CA MET A 1 23.56 -3.70 35.22
C MET A 1 23.66 -3.34 33.74
N PHE A 2 23.36 -4.30 32.86
CA PHE A 2 23.52 -4.12 31.40
C PHE A 2 22.25 -3.44 30.87
N LEU A 3 22.36 -2.20 30.41
CA LEU A 3 21.25 -1.48 29.81
C LEU A 3 21.10 -2.00 28.37
N LEU A 4 20.11 -2.86 28.14
CA LEU A 4 19.77 -3.32 26.79
C LEU A 4 19.09 -2.15 26.06
N LEU A 5 19.83 -1.43 25.21
CA LEU A 5 19.22 -0.53 24.23
C LEU A 5 18.55 -1.40 23.16
N ALA A 6 17.27 -1.72 23.37
CA ALA A 6 16.44 -2.24 22.30
C ALA A 6 16.35 -1.16 21.22
N ALA A 7 16.85 -1.48 20.02
CA ALA A 7 16.64 -0.64 18.85
C ALA A 7 15.12 -0.52 18.63
N LEU A 8 14.57 0.68 18.80
CA LEU A 8 13.19 0.96 18.46
C LEU A 8 13.04 0.82 16.93
N PRO A 9 12.03 0.10 16.42
CA PRO A 9 11.81 0.04 14.98
C PRO A 9 11.57 1.45 14.43
N ALA A 10 12.47 1.89 13.55
CA ALA A 10 12.38 3.19 12.89
C ALA A 10 11.30 3.13 11.81
N TRP A 11 10.12 3.62 12.20
CA TRP A 11 9.05 4.28 11.47
C TRP A 11 8.82 3.88 10.00
N ALA A 12 7.84 3.00 9.76
CA ALA A 12 7.14 2.87 8.47
C ALA A 12 6.43 4.15 7.98
N HIS A 13 6.59 5.25 8.68
CA HIS A 13 6.00 6.52 8.34
C HIS A 13 6.93 7.17 7.30
N PHE A 14 6.43 7.46 6.09
CA PHE A 14 7.09 8.15 4.97
C PHE A 14 7.77 7.33 3.85
N ALA A 15 7.56 6.02 3.76
CA ALA A 15 8.00 5.29 2.57
C ALA A 15 7.06 5.56 1.36
N SER A 16 7.64 5.91 0.20
CA SER A 16 6.91 6.04 -1.07
C SER A 16 7.52 5.07 -2.08
N PHE A 17 6.67 4.25 -2.70
CA PHE A 17 7.12 3.27 -3.68
C PHE A 17 6.49 3.59 -5.04
N PRO A 18 7.27 3.59 -6.13
CA PRO A 18 6.68 3.71 -7.46
C PRO A 18 5.80 2.49 -7.74
N ILE A 19 4.64 2.74 -8.34
CA ILE A 19 3.81 1.68 -8.92
C ILE A 19 4.33 1.46 -10.33
N ALA A 20 4.97 0.33 -10.60
CA ALA A 20 5.41 -0.08 -11.92
C ALA A 20 4.21 -0.65 -12.70
N ALA A 21 3.21 0.20 -12.92
CA ALA A 21 1.98 -0.17 -13.57
C ALA A 21 2.21 -0.42 -15.07
N THR A 22 1.66 -1.51 -15.59
CA THR A 22 1.53 -1.77 -17.02
C THR A 22 0.31 -1.08 -17.60
N SER A 23 -0.71 -0.80 -16.78
CA SER A 23 -1.87 0.01 -17.13
C SER A 23 -2.41 0.77 -15.92
N VAL A 24 -2.96 1.97 -16.16
CA VAL A 24 -3.60 2.81 -15.15
C VAL A 24 -4.90 3.37 -15.73
N SER A 25 -5.98 3.35 -14.96
CA SER A 25 -7.26 3.98 -15.29
C SER A 25 -7.72 4.91 -14.17
N ILE A 26 -8.16 6.10 -14.54
CA ILE A 26 -8.69 7.12 -13.64
C ILE A 26 -10.04 7.56 -14.19
N LEU A 27 -11.11 7.29 -13.44
CA LEU A 27 -12.46 7.72 -13.77
C LEU A 27 -12.92 8.75 -12.74
N THR A 28 -13.02 10.01 -13.16
CA THR A 28 -13.45 11.14 -12.31
C THR A 28 -14.71 11.85 -12.83
N GLN A 29 -15.42 11.22 -13.76
CA GLN A 29 -16.69 11.72 -14.27
C GLN A 29 -17.80 11.43 -13.25
N GLY A 30 -18.65 12.43 -12.97
CA GLY A 30 -19.77 12.30 -12.04
C GLY A 30 -19.46 12.68 -10.60
N ALA A 31 -20.26 12.16 -9.66
CA ALA A 31 -20.13 12.49 -8.24
C ALA A 31 -18.82 11.92 -7.65
N PRO A 32 -18.16 12.61 -6.71
CA PRO A 32 -16.92 12.12 -6.10
C PRO A 32 -17.00 10.69 -5.52
N ALA A 33 -18.17 10.28 -5.04
CA ALA A 33 -18.43 8.94 -4.53
C ALA A 33 -18.35 7.84 -5.60
N THR A 34 -18.40 8.18 -6.89
CA THR A 34 -18.30 7.22 -8.01
C THR A 34 -16.94 7.23 -8.68
N TRP A 35 -15.99 8.03 -8.18
CA TRP A 35 -14.65 8.10 -8.76
C TRP A 35 -13.88 6.81 -8.51
N GLN A 36 -13.11 6.39 -9.51
CA GLN A 36 -12.34 5.15 -9.46
C GLN A 36 -10.91 5.37 -9.91
N PHE A 37 -9.99 4.68 -9.22
CA PHE A 37 -8.60 4.55 -9.60
C PHE A 37 -8.27 3.06 -9.66
N SER A 38 -7.74 2.60 -10.79
CA SER A 38 -7.27 1.23 -10.93
C SER A 38 -5.94 1.19 -11.66
N PHE A 39 -5.14 0.18 -11.35
CA PHE A 39 -3.87 -0.08 -12.01
C PHE A 39 -3.65 -1.59 -12.10
N ALA A 40 -2.94 -2.03 -13.14
CA ALA A 40 -2.38 -3.37 -13.21
C ALA A 40 -0.86 -3.25 -13.22
N THR A 41 -0.18 -4.20 -12.56
CA THR A 41 1.28 -4.32 -12.60
C THR A 41 1.66 -5.77 -12.91
N SER A 42 2.76 -5.95 -13.62
CA SER A 42 3.34 -7.26 -13.92
C SER A 42 4.85 -7.17 -13.74
N GLY A 43 5.44 -8.17 -13.06
CA GLY A 43 6.88 -8.23 -12.83
C GLY A 43 7.43 -7.24 -11.79
N GLN A 44 6.57 -6.45 -11.13
CA GLN A 44 6.99 -5.66 -9.97
C GLN A 44 7.31 -6.60 -8.80
N GLN A 45 8.48 -6.42 -8.19
CA GLN A 45 8.85 -7.16 -6.98
C GLN A 45 7.91 -6.83 -5.82
N ALA A 46 7.72 -7.81 -4.93
CA ALA A 46 6.94 -7.63 -3.72
C ALA A 46 7.48 -6.46 -2.89
N LEU A 47 6.56 -5.69 -2.32
CA LEU A 47 6.94 -4.61 -1.43
C LEU A 47 7.37 -5.16 -0.08
N ILE A 48 8.63 -4.97 0.28
CA ILE A 48 9.13 -5.36 1.60
C ILE A 48 8.71 -4.30 2.62
N VAL A 49 7.75 -4.64 3.47
CA VAL A 49 7.36 -3.85 4.63
C VAL A 49 7.92 -4.51 5.90
N GLY A 50 8.51 -3.72 6.79
CA GLY A 50 9.09 -4.22 8.06
C GLY A 50 8.06 -4.54 9.15
N HIS A 51 6.79 -4.69 8.78
CA HIS A 51 5.63 -4.79 9.67
C HIS A 51 4.77 -5.97 9.29
N ASN A 52 4.01 -6.50 10.25
CA ASN A 52 3.05 -7.56 9.98
C ASN A 52 1.66 -6.92 9.78
N PRO A 53 1.16 -6.81 8.53
CA PRO A 53 -0.09 -6.12 8.26
C PRO A 53 -1.33 -6.87 8.77
N THR A 54 -1.20 -8.12 9.25
CA THR A 54 -2.31 -8.85 9.88
C THR A 54 -2.59 -8.38 11.31
N VAL A 55 -1.65 -7.65 11.92
CA VAL A 55 -1.79 -7.08 13.29
C VAL A 55 -1.53 -5.59 13.34
N ASP A 56 -0.74 -5.05 12.40
CA ASP A 56 -0.44 -3.63 12.27
C ASP A 56 -1.45 -2.94 11.35
N THR A 57 -1.83 -1.70 11.67
CA THR A 57 -2.70 -0.92 10.80
C THR A 57 -1.94 -0.48 9.55
N THR A 58 -2.47 -0.83 8.37
CA THR A 58 -1.89 -0.43 7.09
C THR A 58 -2.82 0.55 6.37
N SER A 59 -2.27 1.55 5.70
CA SER A 59 -3.03 2.47 4.86
C SER A 59 -2.27 2.80 3.58
N LEU A 60 -3.02 3.06 2.52
CA LEU A 60 -2.50 3.37 1.20
C LEU A 60 -2.96 4.77 0.78
N LEU A 61 -2.02 5.55 0.25
CA LEU A 61 -2.30 6.80 -0.43
C LEU A 61 -1.63 6.75 -1.80
N VAL A 62 -2.43 6.77 -2.87
CA VAL A 62 -1.88 6.83 -4.22
C VAL A 62 -1.79 8.28 -4.66
N ARG A 63 -0.61 8.69 -5.14
CA ARG A 63 -0.37 10.03 -5.66
C ARG A 63 0.02 9.96 -7.12
N GLY A 64 -0.70 10.71 -7.95
CA GLY A 64 -0.31 10.95 -9.33
C GLY A 64 0.66 12.13 -9.43
N THR A 65 1.53 12.11 -10.43
CA THR A 65 2.53 13.16 -10.71
C THR A 65 2.41 13.62 -12.17
N GLY A 66 3.00 14.78 -12.49
CA GLY A 66 3.01 15.32 -13.86
C GLY A 66 1.61 15.72 -14.36
N ALA A 67 1.27 15.31 -15.58
CA ALA A 67 -0.02 15.62 -16.22
C ALA A 67 -1.24 15.02 -15.50
N ASN A 68 -1.02 13.99 -14.67
CA ASN A 68 -2.05 13.33 -13.88
C ASN A 68 -1.84 13.60 -12.38
N ALA A 69 -1.51 14.83 -12.01
CA ALA A 69 -1.28 15.22 -10.62
C ALA A 69 -2.55 15.08 -9.77
N GLY A 70 -2.38 14.65 -8.52
CA GLY A 70 -3.49 14.46 -7.57
C GLY A 70 -3.22 13.35 -6.58
N ARG A 71 -4.23 13.00 -5.78
CA ARG A 71 -4.16 11.86 -4.87
C ARG A 71 -5.54 11.24 -4.62
N THR A 72 -5.55 9.96 -4.28
CA THR A 72 -6.74 9.31 -3.73
C THR A 72 -7.04 9.84 -2.33
N SER A 73 -8.22 9.51 -1.81
CA SER A 73 -8.43 9.50 -0.36
C SER A 73 -7.48 8.49 0.30
N LEU A 74 -7.26 8.63 1.61
CA LEU A 74 -6.51 7.63 2.38
C LEU A 74 -7.34 6.35 2.44
N ILE A 75 -6.83 5.29 1.80
CA ILE A 75 -7.44 3.97 1.79
C ILE A 75 -6.94 3.24 3.03
N ARG A 76 -7.85 2.87 3.94
CA ARG A 76 -7.52 2.06 5.11
C ARG A 76 -7.66 0.59 4.75
N LEU A 77 -6.62 -0.20 4.99
CA LEU A 77 -6.59 -1.62 4.67
C LEU A 77 -6.88 -2.41 5.94
N THR A 78 -7.98 -3.15 5.95
CA THR A 78 -8.44 -3.90 7.13
C THR A 78 -7.49 -5.05 7.43
N SER A 79 -7.04 -5.19 8.69
CA SER A 79 -6.08 -6.23 9.07
C SER A 79 -6.58 -7.66 8.78
N SER A 80 -7.89 -7.91 8.90
CA SER A 80 -8.51 -9.22 8.60
C SER A 80 -8.50 -9.61 7.13
N ASN A 81 -8.23 -8.66 6.23
CA ASN A 81 -8.19 -8.88 4.79
C ASN A 81 -6.77 -9.22 4.30
N TRP A 82 -5.80 -9.28 5.21
CA TRP A 82 -4.44 -9.74 4.93
C TRP A 82 -4.29 -11.23 5.25
N ALA A 83 -3.58 -11.94 4.38
CA ALA A 83 -3.13 -13.31 4.61
C ALA A 83 -1.64 -13.44 4.27
N ALA A 84 -0.95 -14.40 4.89
CA ALA A 84 0.39 -14.75 4.46
C ALA A 84 0.35 -15.25 3.01
N ASP A 85 1.26 -14.75 2.17
CA ASP A 85 1.43 -15.21 0.80
C ASP A 85 2.42 -16.39 0.78
N PRO A 86 1.96 -17.63 0.58
CA PRO A 86 2.83 -18.81 0.60
C PRO A 86 3.80 -18.87 -0.60
N GLY A 87 3.54 -18.12 -1.68
CA GLY A 87 4.36 -18.13 -2.88
C GLY A 87 5.58 -17.21 -2.79
N THR A 88 5.46 -16.08 -2.09
CA THR A 88 6.50 -15.04 -2.05
C THR A 88 7.13 -14.83 -0.67
N GLY A 89 6.57 -15.42 0.40
CA GLY A 89 7.06 -15.25 1.77
C GLY A 89 6.68 -13.89 2.39
N GLY A 90 5.62 -13.26 1.88
CA GLY A 90 5.09 -11.96 2.33
C GLY A 90 3.63 -12.03 2.74
N TYR A 91 2.86 -10.97 2.42
CA TYR A 91 1.43 -10.88 2.70
C TYR A 91 0.67 -10.44 1.45
N GLN A 92 -0.53 -10.99 1.27
CA GLN A 92 -1.49 -10.62 0.24
C GLN A 92 -2.71 -9.95 0.89
N TYR A 93 -3.16 -8.83 0.33
CA TYR A 93 -4.42 -8.18 0.71
C TYR A 93 -5.53 -8.57 -0.27
N THR A 94 -6.72 -8.89 0.21
CA THR A 94 -7.90 -9.17 -0.62
C THR A 94 -9.14 -8.55 0.01
N ASP A 95 -9.85 -7.72 -0.75
CA ASP A 95 -11.04 -6.98 -0.34
C ASP A 95 -12.07 -7.07 -1.48
N LEU A 96 -13.34 -7.23 -1.13
CA LEU A 96 -14.45 -7.49 -2.07
C LEU A 96 -15.26 -6.23 -2.35
#